data_AF-A0A3C1UF54-F1
#
_entry.id   AF-A0A3C1UF54-F1
#
_cell.length_a   1.000
_cell.length_b   1.000
_cell.length_c   1.000
_cell.angle_alpha   90.00
_cell.angle_beta   90.00
_cell.angle_gamma   90.00
#
_symmetry.space_group_name_H-M   'P 1'
#
loop_
_entity.id
_entity.type
_entity.pdbx_description
1 polymer ?
#
loop_
_entity_poly.entity_id
_entity_poly.type
_entity_poly.pdbx_seq_one_letter_code
_entity_poly.pdbx_strand_id
1 'polypeptide(L)'
;ITSACMMYYACFKSKDLQLNTVKGSFKPTRLCINKALRIGCPMGLQHLFMCSAQIFITAIVAPLGSIPLAANSFAVTAESICYMPGYGIADAATTLVGQSIGASRRKLAKQFATITVTMGGIIMGIMGVLLYMFAPLMMGILTPVPEIIAQGAAALRIEAFAEPFFAIAIVSYGVFVGAGDTLIPCGINLASMWGVRITLSAMLAPTMGLQGVWTAMCIELIFRG
;
A
#
# COMPACT_ATOMS: atom_id res chain seq x y z
N ILE A 1 -10.40 -2.70 -19.64
CA ILE A 1 -11.82 -3.10 -19.82
C ILE A 1 -12.71 -2.40 -18.78
N THR A 2 -12.40 -2.54 -17.49
CA THR A 2 -13.09 -1.82 -16.39
C THR A 2 -13.13 -0.30 -16.58
N SER A 3 -12.03 0.34 -16.98
CA SER A 3 -11.99 1.78 -17.25
C SER A 3 -12.91 2.20 -18.41
N ALA A 4 -13.05 1.36 -19.45
CA ALA A 4 -13.93 1.64 -20.58
C ALA A 4 -15.42 1.51 -20.20
N CYS A 5 -15.77 0.51 -19.37
CA CYS A 5 -17.11 0.36 -18.82
C CYS A 5 -17.48 1.50 -17.86
N MET A 6 -16.55 1.96 -17.01
CA MET A 6 -16.76 3.12 -16.14
C MET A 6 -16.94 4.41 -16.94
N MET A 7 -16.15 4.61 -18.00
CA MET A 7 -16.27 5.75 -18.92
C MET A 7 -17.66 5.75 -19.61
N TYR A 8 -18.11 4.60 -20.10
CA TYR A 8 -19.43 4.46 -20.70
C TYR A 8 -20.56 4.75 -19.71
N TYR A 9 -20.46 4.24 -18.47
CA TYR A 9 -21.47 4.47 -17.43
C TYR A 9 -21.52 5.95 -16.99
N ALA A 10 -20.37 6.59 -16.84
CA ALA A 10 -20.26 8.00 -16.48
C ALA A 10 -20.82 8.92 -17.58
N CYS A 11 -20.52 8.65 -18.86
CA CYS A 11 -20.95 9.48 -19.98
C CYS A 11 -22.45 9.37 -20.28
N PHE A 12 -23.06 8.19 -20.12
CA PHE A 12 -24.41 7.93 -20.63
C PHE A 12 -25.47 7.68 -19.55
N LYS A 13 -25.10 7.20 -18.35
CA LYS A 13 -26.10 6.66 -17.38
C LYS A 13 -26.22 7.47 -16.07
N SER A 14 -25.19 8.21 -15.66
CA SER A 14 -25.22 8.98 -14.40
C SER A 14 -25.84 10.37 -14.60
N LYS A 15 -27.00 10.66 -13.96
CA LYS A 15 -27.73 11.93 -14.07
C LYS A 15 -26.91 13.17 -13.67
N ASP A 16 -25.87 13.02 -12.84
CA ASP A 16 -25.00 14.12 -12.39
C ASP A 16 -23.75 14.34 -13.28
N LEU A 17 -23.41 13.37 -14.13
CA LEU A 17 -22.19 13.36 -14.97
C LEU A 17 -22.49 13.28 -16.48
N GLN A 18 -23.76 13.33 -16.87
CA GLN A 18 -24.20 13.31 -18.26
C GLN A 18 -23.62 14.51 -19.03
N LEU A 19 -22.65 14.20 -19.91
CA LEU A 19 -21.98 15.17 -20.79
C LEU A 19 -22.94 15.84 -21.79
N ASN A 20 -24.16 15.29 -21.97
CA ASN A 20 -25.18 15.84 -22.85
C ASN A 20 -25.96 17.03 -22.26
N THR A 21 -25.90 17.27 -20.93
CA THR A 21 -26.74 18.29 -20.27
C THR A 21 -26.03 19.65 -20.16
N VAL A 22 -24.70 19.70 -20.29
CA VAL A 22 -23.91 20.93 -20.10
C VAL A 22 -23.46 21.49 -21.45
N LYS A 23 -24.10 22.55 -21.93
CA LYS A 23 -23.60 23.35 -23.07
C LYS A 23 -22.39 24.18 -22.62
N GLY A 24 -21.21 23.59 -22.71
CA GLY A 24 -19.93 24.25 -22.42
C GLY A 24 -18.80 23.70 -23.29
N SER A 25 -17.75 24.50 -23.51
CA SER A 25 -16.57 24.06 -24.28
C SER A 25 -15.78 23.03 -23.48
N PHE A 26 -15.71 21.79 -23.97
CA PHE A 26 -14.86 20.71 -23.45
C PHE A 26 -13.36 20.90 -23.77
N LYS A 27 -12.92 22.14 -24.05
CA LYS A 27 -11.50 22.42 -24.26
C LYS A 27 -10.79 22.38 -22.91
N PRO A 28 -9.69 21.60 -22.77
CA PRO A 28 -8.93 21.54 -21.53
C PRO A 28 -8.39 22.94 -21.21
N THR A 29 -9.04 23.61 -20.27
CA THR A 29 -8.68 24.96 -19.87
C THR A 29 -7.40 24.89 -19.04
N ARG A 30 -6.45 25.81 -19.26
CA ARG A 30 -5.15 25.86 -18.57
C ARG A 30 -5.26 25.76 -17.05
N LEU A 31 -6.37 26.25 -16.48
CA LEU A 31 -6.71 26.19 -15.06
C LEU A 31 -7.03 24.76 -14.57
N CYS A 32 -7.71 23.94 -15.38
CA CYS A 32 -7.94 22.52 -15.08
C CYS A 32 -6.64 21.72 -15.20
N ILE A 33 -5.82 21.98 -16.22
CA ILE A 33 -4.52 21.31 -16.38
C ILE A 33 -3.60 21.62 -15.18
N ASN A 34 -3.52 22.88 -14.75
CA ASN A 34 -2.72 23.24 -13.58
C ASN A 34 -3.22 22.60 -12.28
N LYS A 35 -4.54 22.48 -12.08
CA LYS A 35 -5.08 21.77 -10.92
C LYS A 35 -4.80 20.27 -10.98
N ALA A 36 -4.97 19.66 -12.15
CA ALA A 36 -4.68 18.24 -12.35
C ALA A 36 -3.19 17.94 -12.13
N LEU A 37 -2.29 18.77 -12.66
CA LEU A 37 -0.84 18.64 -12.44
C LEU A 37 -0.47 18.86 -10.98
N ARG A 38 -1.07 19.83 -10.28
CA ARG A 38 -0.78 20.07 -8.86
C ARG A 38 -1.19 18.91 -7.94
N ILE A 39 -2.21 18.14 -8.31
CA ILE A 39 -2.67 16.96 -7.55
C ILE A 39 -1.96 15.68 -8.02
N GLY A 40 -1.82 15.51 -9.34
CA GLY A 40 -1.23 14.32 -9.94
C GLY A 40 0.30 14.26 -9.84
N CYS A 41 1.00 15.40 -9.90
CA CYS A 41 2.45 15.45 -9.78
C CYS A 41 2.97 14.91 -8.44
N PRO A 42 2.46 15.32 -7.26
CA PRO A 42 2.92 14.75 -5.99
C PRO A 42 2.61 13.25 -5.87
N MET A 43 1.46 12.79 -6.37
CA MET A 43 1.11 11.36 -6.39
C MET A 43 2.01 10.55 -7.31
N GLY A 44 2.26 11.04 -8.52
CA GLY A 44 3.16 10.39 -9.47
C GLY A 44 4.59 10.34 -8.94
N LEU A 45 5.06 11.43 -8.32
CA LEU A 45 6.37 11.51 -7.70
C LEU A 45 6.48 10.54 -6.51
N GLN A 46 5.46 10.47 -5.65
CA GLN A 46 5.39 9.48 -4.57
C GLN A 46 5.52 8.06 -5.12
N HIS A 47 4.78 7.74 -6.18
CA HIS A 47 4.80 6.39 -6.75
C HIS A 47 6.16 6.06 -7.39
N LEU A 48 6.80 7.03 -8.07
CA LEU A 48 8.18 6.90 -8.58
C LEU A 48 9.17 6.61 -7.45
N PHE A 49 9.03 7.27 -6.31
CA PHE A 49 9.87 7.01 -5.15
C PHE A 49 9.63 5.63 -4.52
N MET A 50 8.38 5.13 -4.54
CA MET A 50 8.10 3.78 -4.08
C MET A 50 8.70 2.73 -5.02
N CYS A 51 8.55 2.90 -6.33
CA CYS A 51 9.15 2.01 -7.32
C CYS A 51 10.68 1.99 -7.23
N SER A 52 11.31 3.16 -7.04
CA SER A 52 12.77 3.21 -6.88
C SER A 52 13.23 2.52 -5.58
N ALA A 53 12.52 2.70 -4.46
CA ALA A 53 12.84 1.97 -3.23
C ALA A 53 12.79 0.44 -3.43
N GLN A 54 11.80 -0.07 -4.17
CA GLN A 54 11.69 -1.49 -4.47
C GLN A 54 12.86 -2.00 -5.33
N ILE A 55 13.35 -1.18 -6.28
CA ILE A 55 14.55 -1.48 -7.06
C ILE A 55 15.78 -1.54 -6.15
N PHE A 56 15.95 -0.58 -5.24
CA PHE A 56 17.08 -0.57 -4.30
C PHE A 56 17.08 -1.79 -3.38
N ILE A 57 15.93 -2.18 -2.82
CA ILE A 57 15.82 -3.37 -1.97
C ILE A 57 16.18 -4.62 -2.79
N THR A 58 15.68 -4.73 -4.02
CA THR A 58 16.02 -5.86 -4.91
C THR A 58 17.51 -5.88 -5.22
N ALA A 59 18.15 -4.72 -5.42
CA ALA A 59 19.59 -4.61 -5.63
C ALA A 59 20.42 -5.00 -4.39
N ILE A 60 19.91 -4.75 -3.18
CA ILE A 60 20.53 -5.21 -1.92
C ILE A 60 20.41 -6.74 -1.78
N VAL A 61 19.30 -7.32 -2.22
CA VAL A 61 19.07 -8.78 -2.13
C VAL A 61 19.79 -9.55 -3.24
N ALA A 62 19.96 -8.96 -4.42
CA ALA A 62 20.60 -9.60 -5.58
C ALA A 62 21.98 -10.25 -5.29
N PRO A 63 22.93 -9.61 -4.57
CA PRO A 63 24.22 -10.22 -4.27
C PRO A 63 24.16 -11.37 -3.23
N LEU A 64 23.03 -11.58 -2.54
CA LEU A 64 22.86 -12.68 -1.59
C LEU A 64 22.71 -14.06 -2.27
N GLY A 65 22.52 -14.09 -3.59
CA GLY A 65 22.40 -15.30 -4.39
C GLY A 65 21.01 -15.49 -5.01
N SER A 66 20.91 -16.46 -5.92
CA SER A 66 19.66 -16.72 -6.66
C SER A 66 18.53 -17.26 -5.79
N ILE A 67 18.85 -18.06 -4.75
CA ILE A 67 17.88 -18.63 -3.82
C ILE A 67 17.21 -17.55 -2.96
N PRO A 68 17.94 -16.67 -2.24
CA PRO A 68 17.34 -15.55 -1.50
C PRO A 68 16.55 -14.58 -2.38
N LEU A 69 17.02 -14.29 -3.59
CA LEU A 69 16.34 -13.38 -4.51
C LEU A 69 15.00 -13.95 -5.00
N ALA A 70 14.98 -15.25 -5.33
CA ALA A 70 13.75 -15.95 -5.67
C ALA A 70 12.79 -16.02 -4.47
N ALA A 71 13.31 -16.34 -3.27
CA ALA A 71 12.53 -16.38 -2.03
C ALA A 71 11.89 -15.03 -1.73
N ASN A 72 12.63 -13.93 -1.88
CA ASN A 72 12.11 -12.57 -1.73
C ASN A 72 10.95 -12.28 -2.69
N SER A 73 11.10 -12.64 -3.96
CA SER A 73 10.08 -12.34 -4.98
C SER A 73 8.78 -13.12 -4.75
N PHE A 74 8.90 -14.40 -4.36
CA PHE A 74 7.73 -15.21 -3.99
C PHE A 74 7.10 -14.75 -2.68
N ALA A 75 7.90 -14.38 -1.68
CA ALA A 75 7.39 -13.88 -0.42
C ALA A 75 6.63 -12.56 -0.59
N VAL A 76 7.15 -11.59 -1.36
CA VAL A 76 6.42 -10.34 -1.70
C VAL A 76 5.11 -10.64 -2.44
N THR A 77 5.10 -11.67 -3.30
CA THR A 77 3.87 -12.08 -3.99
C THR A 77 2.85 -12.66 -3.01
N ALA A 78 3.28 -13.56 -2.12
CA ALA A 78 2.43 -14.14 -1.08
C ALA A 78 1.87 -13.08 -0.12
N GLU A 79 2.73 -12.17 0.32
CA GLU A 79 2.40 -11.00 1.14
C GLU A 79 1.35 -10.10 0.46
N SER A 80 1.50 -9.82 -0.83
CA SER A 80 0.57 -8.94 -1.56
C SER A 80 -0.89 -9.42 -1.51
N ILE A 81 -1.11 -10.74 -1.43
CA ILE A 81 -2.43 -11.36 -1.31
C ILE A 81 -3.03 -11.05 0.08
N CYS A 82 -2.22 -11.13 1.14
CA CYS A 82 -2.65 -10.80 2.49
C CYS A 82 -2.92 -9.30 2.67
N TYR A 83 -2.29 -8.44 1.87
CA TYR A 83 -2.53 -7.01 1.94
C TYR A 83 -3.80 -6.52 1.23
N MET A 84 -4.35 -7.28 0.29
CA MET A 84 -5.52 -6.86 -0.48
C MET A 84 -6.73 -6.42 0.38
N PRO A 85 -7.12 -7.14 1.46
CA PRO A 85 -8.21 -6.71 2.33
C PRO A 85 -7.95 -5.36 3.01
N GLY A 86 -6.73 -5.13 3.48
CA GLY A 86 -6.38 -3.87 4.14
C GLY A 86 -6.38 -2.68 3.18
N TYR A 87 -5.90 -2.86 1.95
CA TYR A 87 -6.05 -1.83 0.90
C TYR A 87 -7.52 -1.56 0.58
N GLY A 88 -8.36 -2.60 0.54
CA GLY A 88 -9.81 -2.43 0.36
C GLY A 88 -10.46 -1.60 1.48
N ILE A 89 -10.04 -1.80 2.74
CA ILE A 89 -10.51 -1.00 3.88
C ILE A 89 -9.99 0.44 3.79
N ALA A 90 -8.74 0.64 3.37
CA ALA A 90 -8.17 1.97 3.17
C ALA A 90 -8.92 2.78 2.08
N ASP A 91 -9.30 2.14 0.97
CA ASP A 91 -10.10 2.78 -0.08
C ASP A 91 -11.52 3.12 0.39
N ALA A 92 -12.13 2.21 1.16
CA ALA A 92 -13.43 2.47 1.79
C ALA A 92 -13.35 3.64 2.79
N ALA A 93 -12.28 3.71 3.59
CA ALA A 93 -12.03 4.80 4.53
C ALA A 93 -11.86 6.13 3.80
N THR A 94 -11.06 6.16 2.74
CA THR A 94 -10.86 7.33 1.88
C THR A 94 -12.19 7.88 1.37
N THR A 95 -13.06 7.00 0.89
CA THR A 95 -14.38 7.37 0.36
C THR A 95 -15.32 7.89 1.45
N LEU A 96 -15.46 7.15 2.56
CA LEU A 96 -16.38 7.51 3.66
C LEU A 96 -15.96 8.83 4.33
N VAL A 97 -14.66 9.02 4.56
CA VAL A 97 -14.10 10.23 5.15
C VAL A 97 -14.21 11.40 4.18
N GLY A 98 -13.88 11.21 2.90
CA GLY A 98 -14.00 12.25 1.89
C GLY A 98 -15.43 12.75 1.69
N GLN A 99 -16.40 11.84 1.63
CA GLN A 99 -17.82 12.22 1.58
C GLN A 99 -18.28 12.95 2.85
N SER A 100 -17.85 12.49 4.03
CA SER A 100 -18.23 13.10 5.30
C SER A 100 -17.65 14.50 5.48
N ILE A 101 -16.39 14.71 5.05
CA ILE A 101 -15.74 16.02 5.08
C ILE A 101 -16.37 16.95 4.04
N GLY A 102 -16.67 16.46 2.83
CA GLY A 102 -17.40 17.22 1.80
C GLY A 102 -18.79 17.66 2.28
N ALA A 103 -19.47 16.84 3.09
CA ALA A 103 -20.75 17.17 3.71
C ALA A 103 -20.64 18.04 4.99
N SER A 104 -19.46 18.55 5.33
CA SER A 104 -19.17 19.30 6.56
C SER A 104 -19.45 18.55 7.87
N ARG A 105 -19.56 17.21 7.83
CA ARG A 105 -19.85 16.36 9.00
C ARG A 105 -18.56 15.85 9.65
N ARG A 106 -17.76 16.74 10.22
CA ARG A 106 -16.44 16.41 10.81
C ARG A 106 -16.50 15.34 11.92
N LYS A 107 -17.55 15.36 12.75
CA LYS A 107 -17.73 14.36 13.82
C LYS A 107 -17.92 12.95 13.25
N LEU A 108 -18.69 12.83 12.17
CA LEU A 108 -18.92 11.57 11.48
C LEU A 108 -17.65 11.09 10.76
N ALA A 109 -16.90 11.99 10.14
CA ALA A 109 -15.60 11.67 9.52
C ALA A 109 -14.62 11.05 10.54
N LYS A 110 -14.53 11.62 11.76
CA LYS A 110 -13.69 11.07 12.83
C LYS A 110 -14.16 9.69 13.28
N GLN A 111 -15.47 9.48 13.40
CA GLN A 111 -16.02 8.16 13.74
C GLN A 111 -15.70 7.12 12.67
N PHE A 112 -15.89 7.45 11.40
CA PHE A 112 -15.54 6.55 10.30
C PHE A 112 -14.04 6.24 10.29
N ALA A 113 -13.18 7.24 10.47
CA ALA A 113 -11.73 7.02 10.55
C ALA A 113 -11.36 6.03 11.67
N THR A 114 -11.91 6.20 12.88
CA THR A 114 -11.64 5.27 13.99
C THR A 114 -12.17 3.86 13.68
N ILE A 115 -13.40 3.74 13.17
CA ILE A 115 -13.98 2.44 12.82
C ILE A 115 -13.15 1.73 11.76
N THR A 116 -12.75 2.43 10.70
CA THR A 116 -11.98 1.83 9.61
C THR A 116 -10.59 1.42 10.07
N VAL A 117 -9.92 2.22 10.90
CA VAL A 117 -8.59 1.88 11.43
C VAL A 117 -8.69 0.65 12.35
N THR A 118 -9.68 0.61 13.24
CA THR A 118 -9.88 -0.55 14.12
C THR A 118 -10.25 -1.80 13.32
N MET A 119 -11.16 -1.70 12.35
CA MET A 119 -11.51 -2.83 11.48
C MET A 119 -10.32 -3.30 10.63
N GLY A 120 -9.52 -2.37 10.10
CA GLY A 120 -8.29 -2.65 9.36
C GLY A 120 -7.30 -3.43 10.20
N GLY A 121 -7.01 -2.94 11.41
CA GLY A 121 -6.12 -3.61 12.35
C GLY A 121 -6.59 -5.02 12.73
N ILE A 122 -7.89 -5.21 12.97
CA ILE A 122 -8.45 -6.54 13.29
C ILE A 122 -8.34 -7.49 12.10
N ILE A 123 -8.75 -7.05 10.90
CA ILE A 123 -8.77 -7.91 9.70
C ILE A 123 -7.36 -8.31 9.31
N MET A 124 -6.41 -7.37 9.30
CA MET A 124 -5.01 -7.66 9.01
C MET A 124 -4.35 -8.43 10.14
N GLY A 125 -4.73 -8.23 11.40
CA GLY A 125 -4.27 -9.07 12.50
C GLY A 125 -4.69 -10.54 12.31
N ILE A 126 -5.92 -10.79 11.85
CA ILE A 126 -6.39 -12.14 11.52
C ILE A 126 -5.62 -12.69 10.31
N MET A 127 -5.38 -11.88 9.27
CA MET A 127 -4.59 -12.28 8.11
C MET A 127 -3.15 -12.61 8.48
N GLY A 128 -2.52 -11.86 9.39
CA GLY A 128 -1.16 -12.13 9.85
C GLY A 128 -1.05 -13.43 10.62
N VAL A 129 -2.06 -13.76 11.45
CA VAL A 129 -2.13 -15.07 12.12
C VAL A 129 -2.29 -16.20 11.10
N LEU A 130 -3.13 -16.02 10.09
CA LEU A 130 -3.27 -17.00 9.00
C LEU A 130 -1.97 -17.13 8.20
N LEU A 131 -1.32 -16.04 7.87
CA LEU A 131 -0.05 -16.01 7.16
C LEU A 131 1.06 -16.69 7.99
N TYR A 132 1.10 -16.49 9.30
CA TYR A 132 2.06 -17.19 10.17
C TYR A 132 1.88 -18.71 10.15
N MET A 133 0.63 -19.18 10.23
CA MET A 133 0.31 -20.62 10.22
C MET A 133 0.51 -21.25 8.84
N PHE A 134 0.09 -20.56 7.77
CA PHE A 134 0.08 -21.07 6.40
C PHE A 134 1.27 -20.61 5.55
N ALA A 135 2.24 -19.87 6.10
CA ALA A 135 3.46 -19.43 5.40
C ALA A 135 4.15 -20.53 4.58
N PRO A 136 4.44 -21.73 5.10
CA PRO A 136 5.08 -22.77 4.30
C PRO A 136 4.18 -23.31 3.19
N LEU A 137 2.86 -23.33 3.40
CA LEU A 137 1.90 -23.77 2.39
C LEU A 137 1.79 -22.73 1.25
N MET A 138 1.71 -21.45 1.58
CA MET A 138 1.67 -20.35 0.59
C MET A 138 2.94 -20.35 -0.26
N MET A 139 4.10 -20.52 0.36
CA MET A 139 5.36 -20.63 -0.38
C MET A 139 5.43 -21.92 -1.22
N GLY A 140 4.91 -23.04 -0.72
CA GLY A 140 4.87 -24.30 -1.45
C GLY A 140 3.95 -24.30 -2.69
N ILE A 141 2.94 -23.41 -2.72
CA ILE A 141 2.12 -23.19 -3.93
C ILE A 141 2.90 -22.43 -5.00
N LEU A 142 3.80 -21.53 -4.59
CA LEU A 142 4.55 -20.66 -5.51
C LEU A 142 5.82 -21.33 -6.07
N THR A 143 6.44 -22.24 -5.31
CA THR A 143 7.67 -22.91 -5.74
C THR A 143 7.79 -24.33 -5.17
N PRO A 144 8.30 -25.29 -5.95
CA PRO A 144 8.58 -26.64 -5.46
C PRO A 144 9.93 -26.76 -4.73
N VAL A 145 10.77 -25.72 -4.72
CA VAL A 145 12.15 -25.80 -4.19
C VAL A 145 12.16 -25.61 -2.67
N PRO A 146 12.58 -26.62 -1.88
CA PRO A 146 12.45 -26.58 -0.42
C PRO A 146 13.28 -25.49 0.27
N GLU A 147 14.45 -25.14 -0.27
CA GLU A 147 15.29 -24.06 0.27
C GLU A 147 14.62 -22.69 0.15
N ILE A 148 13.96 -22.42 -0.99
CA ILE A 148 13.21 -21.19 -1.23
C ILE A 148 11.99 -21.12 -0.30
N ILE A 149 11.30 -22.25 -0.11
CA ILE A 149 10.16 -22.35 0.81
C ILE A 149 10.61 -22.04 2.25
N ALA A 150 11.70 -22.64 2.72
CA ALA A 150 12.18 -22.43 4.09
C ALA A 150 12.58 -20.96 4.34
N GLN A 151 13.31 -20.35 3.41
CA GLN A 151 13.72 -18.95 3.52
C GLN A 151 12.54 -17.98 3.43
N GLY A 152 11.63 -18.19 2.46
CA GLY A 152 10.43 -17.35 2.32
C GLY A 152 9.46 -17.51 3.50
N ALA A 153 9.29 -18.72 4.02
CA ALA A 153 8.43 -18.94 5.19
C ALA A 153 9.00 -18.27 6.45
N ALA A 154 10.33 -18.26 6.64
CA ALA A 154 10.96 -17.54 7.74
C ALA A 154 10.75 -16.01 7.61
N ALA A 155 10.91 -15.48 6.39
CA ALA A 155 10.63 -14.08 6.07
C ALA A 155 9.16 -13.69 6.36
N LEU A 156 8.20 -14.46 5.84
CA LEU A 156 6.76 -14.25 6.06
C LEU A 156 6.38 -14.30 7.55
N ARG A 157 6.97 -15.21 8.33
CA ARG A 157 6.71 -15.30 9.78
C ARG A 157 7.21 -14.08 10.57
N ILE A 158 8.31 -13.47 10.14
CA ILE A 158 8.82 -12.23 10.75
C ILE A 158 7.86 -11.08 10.46
N GLU A 159 7.34 -11.02 9.24
CA GLU A 159 6.44 -9.97 8.80
C GLU A 159 5.02 -10.09 9.37
N ALA A 160 4.53 -11.32 9.60
CA ALA A 160 3.22 -11.57 10.19
C ALA A 160 2.94 -10.75 11.47
N PHE A 161 3.98 -10.46 12.27
CA PHE A 161 3.87 -9.64 13.47
C PHE A 161 3.68 -8.14 13.19
N ALA A 162 4.15 -7.65 12.05
CA ALA A 162 4.04 -6.26 11.62
C ALA A 162 2.73 -5.96 10.85
N GLU A 163 2.04 -6.98 10.33
CA GLU A 163 0.78 -6.81 9.59
C GLU A 163 -0.27 -5.92 10.28
N PRO A 164 -0.60 -6.07 11.58
CA PRO A 164 -1.58 -5.21 12.22
C PRO A 164 -1.14 -3.73 12.30
N PHE A 165 0.17 -3.48 12.47
CA PHE A 165 0.71 -2.11 12.47
C PHE A 165 0.68 -1.51 11.07
N PHE A 166 1.03 -2.30 10.06
CA PHE A 166 0.92 -1.89 8.67
C PHE A 166 -0.52 -1.54 8.29
N ALA A 167 -1.50 -2.30 8.78
CA ALA A 167 -2.92 -2.02 8.59
C ALA A 167 -3.31 -0.63 9.09
N ILE A 168 -2.85 -0.26 10.28
CA ILE A 168 -3.08 1.05 10.87
C ILE A 168 -2.46 2.13 9.99
N ALA A 169 -1.23 1.90 9.50
CA ALA A 169 -0.53 2.83 8.61
C ALA A 169 -1.29 3.07 7.29
N ILE A 170 -1.69 2.00 6.58
CA ILE A 170 -2.36 2.11 5.27
C ILE A 170 -3.76 2.69 5.40
N VAL A 171 -4.52 2.33 6.44
CA VAL A 171 -5.88 2.85 6.61
C VAL A 171 -5.81 4.31 7.05
N SER A 172 -4.87 4.67 7.93
CA SER A 172 -4.63 6.07 8.29
C SER A 172 -4.22 6.89 7.07
N TYR A 173 -3.35 6.36 6.21
CA TYR A 173 -3.03 6.97 4.92
C TYR A 173 -4.29 7.24 4.10
N GLY A 174 -5.18 6.26 3.94
CA GLY A 174 -6.47 6.42 3.25
C GLY A 174 -7.36 7.50 3.88
N VAL A 175 -7.41 7.58 5.21
CA VAL A 175 -8.15 8.63 5.94
C VAL A 175 -7.61 10.03 5.61
N PHE A 176 -6.28 10.22 5.62
CA PHE A 176 -5.66 11.51 5.28
C PHE A 176 -5.89 11.91 3.82
N VAL A 177 -5.78 10.93 2.91
CA VAL A 177 -6.10 11.13 1.49
C VAL A 177 -7.56 11.55 1.32
N GLY A 178 -8.49 10.89 2.04
CA GLY A 178 -9.91 11.25 2.06
C GLY A 178 -10.17 12.64 2.63
N ALA A 179 -9.33 13.09 3.58
CA ALA A 179 -9.40 14.45 4.12
C ALA A 179 -8.84 15.53 3.18
N GLY A 180 -8.25 15.16 2.06
CA GLY A 180 -7.65 16.07 1.09
C GLY A 180 -6.21 16.49 1.43
N ASP A 181 -5.64 15.96 2.52
CA ASP A 181 -4.24 16.19 2.88
C ASP A 181 -3.40 14.96 2.52
N THR A 182 -2.85 14.98 1.32
CA THR A 182 -2.05 13.89 0.76
C THR A 182 -0.55 14.10 0.93
N LEU A 183 -0.13 15.33 1.25
CA LEU A 183 1.29 15.69 1.30
C LEU A 183 1.93 15.20 2.59
N ILE A 184 1.25 15.36 3.72
CA ILE A 184 1.73 14.85 5.02
C ILE A 184 1.95 13.32 4.98
N PRO A 185 0.94 12.51 4.62
CA PRO A 185 1.11 11.05 4.64
C PRO A 185 2.09 10.56 3.58
N CYS A 186 2.21 11.26 2.44
CA CYS A 186 3.25 10.99 1.43
C CYS A 186 4.66 11.23 1.99
N GLY A 187 4.89 12.36 2.67
CA GLY A 187 6.19 12.71 3.26
C GLY A 187 6.63 11.69 4.31
N ILE A 188 5.71 11.25 5.17
CA ILE A 188 5.98 10.22 6.19
C ILE A 188 6.34 8.88 5.52
N ASN A 189 5.58 8.44 4.52
CA ASN A 189 5.88 7.21 3.78
C ASN A 189 7.25 7.26 3.11
N LEU A 190 7.58 8.39 2.48
CA LEU A 190 8.86 8.56 1.80
C LEU A 190 10.02 8.54 2.80
N ALA A 191 9.91 9.29 3.90
CA ALA A 191 10.93 9.37 4.94
C ALA A 191 11.13 8.03 5.65
N SER A 192 10.04 7.31 5.94
CA SER A 192 10.07 5.97 6.54
C SER A 192 10.74 4.97 5.60
N MET A 193 10.32 4.92 4.34
CA MET A 193 10.85 3.95 3.38
C MET A 193 12.32 4.20 3.03
N TRP A 194 12.71 5.46 2.77
CA TRP A 194 14.10 5.76 2.44
C TRP A 194 15.01 5.82 3.67
N GLY A 195 14.54 6.42 4.76
CA GLY A 195 15.34 6.63 5.96
C GLY A 195 15.48 5.37 6.82
N VAL A 196 14.39 4.62 7.02
CA VAL A 196 14.37 3.44 7.89
C VAL A 196 14.59 2.18 7.06
N ARG A 197 13.75 1.89 6.06
CA ARG A 197 13.81 0.59 5.34
C ARG A 197 15.11 0.39 4.59
N ILE A 198 15.54 1.35 3.77
CA ILE A 198 16.77 1.19 2.96
C ILE A 198 18.01 1.18 3.86
N THR A 199 18.10 2.08 4.84
CA THR A 199 19.25 2.18 5.75
C THR A 199 19.39 0.93 6.60
N LEU A 200 18.30 0.45 7.23
CA LEU A 200 18.36 -0.81 8.00
C LEU A 200 18.62 -2.01 7.10
N SER A 201 18.01 -2.08 5.91
CA SER A 201 18.27 -3.19 4.97
C SER A 201 19.74 -3.24 4.56
N ALA A 202 20.37 -2.10 4.28
CA ALA A 202 21.80 -2.04 3.94
C ALA A 202 22.70 -2.42 5.12
N MET A 203 22.30 -2.15 6.36
CA MET A 203 23.05 -2.52 7.57
C MET A 203 22.86 -4.00 7.96
N LEU A 204 21.66 -4.55 7.81
CA LEU A 204 21.30 -5.91 8.27
C LEU A 204 21.46 -6.98 7.19
N ALA A 205 21.40 -6.64 5.90
CA ALA A 205 21.61 -7.59 4.81
C ALA A 205 23.00 -8.27 4.85
N PRO A 206 24.11 -7.57 5.15
CA PRO A 206 25.43 -8.20 5.23
C PRO A 206 25.57 -9.20 6.39
N THR A 207 24.82 -9.02 7.48
CA THR A 207 24.94 -9.84 8.70
C THR A 207 23.93 -10.99 8.77
N MET A 208 22.70 -10.77 8.30
CA MET A 208 21.58 -11.72 8.44
C MET A 208 20.98 -12.16 7.10
N GLY A 209 21.53 -11.71 5.97
CA GLY A 209 21.05 -12.06 4.64
C GLY A 209 19.59 -11.64 4.41
N LEU A 210 18.79 -12.53 3.83
CA LEU A 210 17.38 -12.26 3.52
C LEU A 210 16.57 -11.92 4.77
N GLN A 211 16.80 -12.62 5.88
CA GLN A 211 16.06 -12.36 7.12
C GLN A 211 16.31 -10.94 7.62
N GLY A 212 17.52 -10.39 7.44
CA GLY A 212 17.87 -9.03 7.80
C GLY A 212 17.09 -7.96 7.04
N VAL A 213 16.82 -8.20 5.74
CA VAL A 213 16.00 -7.30 4.91
C VAL A 213 14.55 -7.31 5.37
N TRP A 214 14.04 -8.48 5.74
CA TRP A 214 12.66 -8.64 6.21
C TRP A 214 12.44 -8.15 7.64
N THR A 215 13.44 -8.25 8.54
CA THR A 215 13.38 -7.55 9.83
C THR A 215 13.48 -6.04 9.68
N ALA A 216 14.30 -5.53 8.76
CA ALA A 216 14.35 -4.10 8.45
C ALA A 216 12.98 -3.58 7.96
N MET A 217 12.30 -4.37 7.12
CA MET A 217 10.92 -4.08 6.70
C MET A 217 9.96 -4.11 7.88
N CYS A 218 9.97 -5.16 8.71
CA CYS A 218 9.14 -5.28 9.91
C CYS A 218 9.28 -4.05 10.85
N ILE A 219 10.52 -3.61 11.11
CA ILE A 219 10.79 -2.41 11.92
C ILE A 219 10.24 -1.15 11.26
N GLU A 220 10.39 -1.01 9.95
CA GLU A 220 9.83 0.13 9.22
C GLU A 220 8.30 0.17 9.28
N LEU A 221 7.65 -0.98 9.11
CA LEU A 221 6.19 -1.09 9.16
C LEU A 221 5.65 -0.73 10.56
N ILE A 222 6.35 -1.14 11.63
CA ILE A 222 6.01 -0.78 13.01
C ILE A 222 6.27 0.71 13.26
N PHE A 223 7.35 1.28 12.72
CA PHE A 223 7.65 2.70 12.84
C PHE A 223 6.62 3.58 12.12
N ARG A 224 6.04 3.07 11.03
CA ARG A 224 5.08 3.79 10.18
C ARG A 224 3.63 3.73 10.70
N GLY A 225 3.26 2.66 11.40
CA GLY A 225 1.91 2.41 11.94
C GLY A 225 1.66 3.06 13.28
#